data_AF-A0A131ZSR2-F1
#
_entry.id   AF-A0A131ZSR2-F1
#
_cell.length_a   1.000
_cell.length_b   1.000
_cell.length_c   1.000
_cell.angle_alpha   90.00
_cell.angle_beta   90.00
_cell.angle_gamma   90.00
#
_symmetry.space_group_name_H-M   'P 1'
#
loop_
_entity.id
_entity.type
_entity.pdbx_description
1 polymer ?
#
loop_
_entity_poly.entity_id
_entity_poly.type
_entity_poly.pdbx_seq_one_letter_code
_entity_poly.pdbx_strand_id
1 'polypeptide(L)'
;MSIIRRSESINVLLKQYRLRKFMQQILVQSYHGRSLIGKRDVVGYGFNGSYTYYDTTDMPYPAIRFREETEEITRLREKEKNDWKQLTLEEKKKLFAPLPKSMTPEGKQETRDMEILYKSNPIFGLASKFDYEKGDWK
;
A
#
# COMPACT_ATOMS: atom_id res chain seq x y z
N MET A 1 -60.68 19.77 12.91
CA MET A 1 -59.29 19.87 13.46
C MET A 1 -58.47 18.57 13.36
N SER A 2 -58.99 17.45 12.83
CA SER A 2 -58.26 16.16 12.84
C SER A 2 -57.28 15.92 11.67
N ILE A 3 -57.49 16.55 10.52
CA ILE A 3 -56.69 16.33 9.30
C ILE A 3 -55.35 17.09 9.35
N ILE A 4 -55.36 18.33 9.88
CA ILE A 4 -54.17 19.18 9.98
C ILE A 4 -53.14 18.61 10.98
N ARG A 5 -53.60 18.06 12.12
CA ARG A 5 -52.70 17.37 13.05
C ARG A 5 -52.08 16.09 12.46
N ARG A 6 -52.78 15.43 11.53
CA ARG A 6 -52.26 14.23 10.84
C ARG A 6 -51.18 14.60 9.82
N SER A 7 -51.32 15.71 9.10
CA SER A 7 -50.29 16.18 8.15
C SER A 7 -49.03 16.66 8.85
N GLU A 8 -49.15 17.33 10.00
CA GLU A 8 -48.00 17.71 10.84
C GLU A 8 -47.22 16.49 11.34
N SER A 9 -47.92 15.46 11.84
CA SER A 9 -47.29 14.19 12.26
C SER A 9 -46.58 13.47 11.10
N ILE A 10 -47.15 13.49 9.90
CA ILE A 10 -46.53 12.92 8.70
C ILE A 10 -45.26 13.70 8.33
N ASN A 11 -45.29 15.04 8.39
CA ASN A 11 -44.13 15.87 8.11
C ASN A 11 -43.00 15.66 9.13
N VAL A 12 -43.34 15.48 10.41
CA VAL A 12 -42.35 15.13 11.46
C VAL A 12 -41.72 13.77 11.18
N LEU A 13 -42.53 12.75 10.86
CA LEU A 13 -42.03 11.41 10.49
C LEU A 13 -41.15 11.45 9.24
N LEU A 14 -41.54 12.21 8.21
CA LEU A 14 -40.75 12.38 6.99
C LEU A 14 -39.43 13.11 7.25
N LYS A 15 -39.44 14.13 8.12
CA LYS A 15 -38.23 14.87 8.51
C LYS A 15 -37.28 13.98 9.33
N GLN A 16 -37.83 13.17 10.23
CA GLN A 16 -37.09 12.19 11.03
C GLN A 16 -36.52 11.06 10.16
N TYR A 17 -37.29 10.55 9.19
CA TYR A 17 -36.83 9.57 8.21
C TYR A 17 -35.72 10.15 7.32
N ARG A 18 -35.86 11.39 6.83
CA ARG A 18 -34.82 12.08 6.04
C ARG A 18 -33.55 12.30 6.86
N LEU A 19 -33.67 12.78 8.10
CA LEU A 19 -32.54 12.91 9.02
C LEU A 19 -31.86 11.57 9.29
N ARG A 20 -32.64 10.50 9.51
CA ARG A 20 -32.11 9.16 9.74
C ARG A 20 -31.38 8.61 8.51
N LYS A 21 -31.95 8.81 7.31
CA LYS A 21 -31.33 8.41 6.04
C LYS A 21 -30.04 9.20 5.75
N PHE A 22 -30.04 10.49 6.06
CA PHE A 22 -28.85 11.36 5.98
C PHE A 22 -27.75 10.92 6.95
N MET A 23 -28.09 10.64 8.21
CA MET A 23 -27.16 10.10 9.21
C MET A 23 -26.62 8.72 8.80
N GLN A 24 -27.47 7.84 8.25
CA GLN A 24 -27.01 6.57 7.66
C GLN A 24 -26.01 6.80 6.53
N GLN A 25 -26.23 7.79 5.66
CA GLN A 25 -25.36 8.08 4.53
C GLN A 25 -24.01 8.67 4.97
N ILE A 26 -23.97 9.49 6.03
CA ILE A 26 -22.72 9.95 6.67
C ILE A 26 -21.96 8.78 7.31
N LEU A 27 -22.66 7.87 7.99
CA LEU A 27 -22.02 6.67 8.55
C LEU A 27 -21.49 5.75 7.43
N VAL A 28 -22.15 5.68 6.27
CA VAL A 28 -21.64 4.94 5.10
C VAL A 28 -20.37 5.59 4.50
N GLN A 29 -20.09 6.86 4.76
CA GLN A 29 -18.82 7.46 4.34
C GLN A 29 -17.62 6.93 5.16
N SER A 30 -17.86 6.39 6.36
CA SER A 30 -16.89 5.61 7.13
C SER A 30 -16.82 4.12 6.74
N TYR A 31 -17.58 3.70 5.72
CA TYR A 31 -17.66 2.32 5.21
C TYR A 31 -16.65 2.01 4.09
N HIS A 32 -15.44 2.56 4.17
CA HIS A 32 -14.27 1.80 3.67
C HIS A 32 -13.83 0.84 4.78
N GLY A 33 -14.77 -0.01 5.21
CA GLY A 33 -14.57 -0.96 6.30
C GLY A 33 -13.50 -1.99 5.99
N ARG A 34 -13.17 -2.82 6.99
CA ARG A 34 -12.21 -3.94 6.88
C ARG A 34 -12.57 -5.00 5.81
N SER A 35 -13.65 -4.84 5.06
CA SER A 35 -14.05 -5.76 4.00
C SER A 35 -13.09 -5.77 2.81
N LEU A 36 -12.47 -4.63 2.48
CA LEU A 36 -11.57 -4.52 1.32
C LEU A 36 -10.10 -4.85 1.64
N ILE A 37 -9.73 -4.86 2.92
CA ILE A 37 -8.32 -5.03 3.33
C ILE A 37 -7.90 -6.50 3.43
N GLY A 38 -8.85 -7.44 3.44
CA GLY A 38 -8.59 -8.87 3.64
C GLY A 38 -8.11 -9.15 5.07
N LYS A 39 -7.07 -9.98 5.21
CA LYS A 39 -6.44 -10.32 6.51
C LYS A 39 -5.26 -9.42 6.87
N ARG A 40 -5.20 -8.21 6.30
CA ARG A 40 -4.13 -7.24 6.62
C ARG A 40 -4.36 -6.63 7.99
N ASP A 41 -3.28 -6.46 8.73
CA ASP A 41 -3.30 -5.79 10.02
C ASP A 41 -3.45 -4.27 9.86
N VAL A 42 -4.20 -3.69 10.80
CA VAL A 42 -4.52 -2.26 10.87
C VAL A 42 -3.62 -1.64 11.94
N VAL A 43 -2.70 -0.79 11.50
CA VAL A 43 -1.64 -0.22 12.35
C VAL A 43 -1.99 1.20 12.79
N GLY A 44 -2.82 1.90 12.04
CA GLY A 44 -3.15 3.29 12.31
C GLY A 44 -4.51 3.69 11.75
N TYR A 45 -4.83 4.98 11.91
CA TYR A 45 -6.12 5.55 11.56
C TYR A 45 -6.24 5.95 10.08
N GLY A 46 -5.12 6.12 9.38
CA GLY A 46 -5.11 6.49 7.96
C GLY A 46 -5.67 7.88 7.65
N PHE A 47 -5.85 8.14 6.36
CA PHE A 47 -6.42 9.40 5.90
C PHE A 47 -7.93 9.40 6.13
N ASN A 48 -8.45 10.40 6.85
CA ASN A 48 -9.89 10.54 7.18
C ASN A 48 -10.53 9.29 7.80
N GLY A 49 -9.77 8.48 8.54
CA GLY A 49 -10.27 7.23 9.15
C GLY A 49 -10.41 6.06 8.18
N SER A 50 -9.87 6.18 6.95
CA SER A 50 -9.92 5.12 5.94
C SER A 50 -8.77 4.12 6.10
N TYR A 51 -9.09 2.83 6.00
CA TYR A 51 -8.11 1.74 6.08
C TYR A 51 -7.50 1.43 4.71
N THR A 52 -6.80 2.40 4.14
CA THR A 52 -6.20 2.30 2.81
C THR A 52 -4.68 2.28 2.89
N TYR A 53 -4.05 1.50 1.99
CA TYR A 53 -2.60 1.51 1.80
C TYR A 53 -2.22 2.58 0.79
N TYR A 54 -1.25 3.41 1.15
CA TYR A 54 -0.66 4.41 0.25
C TYR A 54 0.86 4.27 0.32
N ASP A 55 1.52 4.35 -0.84
CA ASP A 55 2.97 4.34 -0.97
C ASP A 55 3.41 5.71 -1.51
N THR A 56 3.23 6.73 -0.67
CA THR A 56 3.51 8.12 -1.02
C THR A 56 4.39 8.77 0.05
N THR A 57 5.22 9.71 -0.36
CA THR A 57 6.21 10.35 0.53
C THR A 57 5.58 11.24 1.59
N ASP A 58 4.42 11.81 1.31
CA ASP A 58 3.61 12.62 2.22
C ASP A 58 2.90 11.78 3.29
N MET A 59 2.71 10.47 3.04
CA MET A 59 2.12 9.54 4.00
C MET A 59 3.00 8.31 4.23
N PRO A 60 4.14 8.48 4.93
CA PRO A 60 5.11 7.41 5.14
C PRO A 60 4.62 6.28 6.05
N TYR A 61 3.52 6.47 6.79
CA TYR A 61 2.93 5.49 7.69
C TYR A 61 1.46 5.22 7.29
N PRO A 62 1.19 4.31 6.35
CA PRO A 62 -0.17 3.99 5.93
C PRO A 62 -0.96 3.30 7.04
N ALA A 63 -2.29 3.33 6.92
CA ALA A 63 -3.22 2.78 7.91
C ALA A 63 -3.11 1.26 8.09
N ILE A 64 -2.74 0.57 7.01
CA ILE A 64 -2.69 -0.90 6.92
C ILE A 64 -1.30 -1.36 6.48
N ARG A 65 -0.95 -2.60 6.80
CA ARG A 65 0.30 -3.23 6.32
C ARG A 65 0.20 -3.57 4.82
N PHE A 66 1.36 -3.71 4.18
CA PHE A 66 1.44 -3.98 2.73
C PHE A 66 0.84 -5.35 2.34
N ARG A 67 1.03 -6.39 3.16
CA ARG A 67 0.58 -7.76 2.91
C ARG A 67 -0.25 -8.32 4.05
N GLU A 68 -1.01 -9.36 3.73
CA GLU A 68 -1.77 -10.15 4.70
C GLU A 68 -0.84 -10.89 5.67
N GLU A 69 -1.37 -11.19 6.86
CA GLU A 69 -0.65 -11.98 7.85
C GLU A 69 -0.67 -13.46 7.48
N THR A 70 0.50 -13.98 7.08
CA THR A 70 0.76 -15.41 6.96
C THR A 70 1.45 -15.91 8.24
N GLU A 71 1.41 -17.22 8.49
CA GLU A 71 2.03 -17.81 9.70
C GLU A 71 3.54 -17.52 9.82
N GLU A 72 4.25 -17.39 8.70
CA GLU A 72 5.67 -17.01 8.72
C GLU A 72 5.84 -15.57 9.21
N ILE A 73 4.97 -14.67 8.76
CA ILE A 73 5.00 -13.25 9.12
C ILE A 73 4.65 -13.08 10.59
N THR A 74 3.60 -13.76 11.09
CA THR A 74 3.19 -13.64 12.48
C THR A 74 4.34 -14.04 13.43
N ARG A 75 5.04 -15.14 13.14
CA ARG A 75 6.26 -15.53 13.88
C ARG A 75 7.38 -14.49 13.80
N LEU A 76 7.59 -13.88 12.63
CA LEU A 76 8.55 -12.78 12.46
C LEU A 76 8.14 -11.52 13.24
N ARG A 77 6.84 -11.21 13.33
CA ARG A 77 6.30 -10.10 14.11
C ARG A 77 6.46 -10.32 15.62
N GLU A 78 6.31 -11.55 16.07
CA GLU A 78 6.60 -11.90 17.47
C GLU A 78 8.07 -11.67 17.80
N LYS A 79 8.99 -12.02 16.88
CA LYS A 79 10.41 -11.71 17.01
C LYS A 79 10.71 -10.21 16.94
N GLU A 80 9.97 -9.45 16.11
CA GLU A 80 10.11 -7.99 15.96
C GLU A 80 9.86 -7.23 17.27
N LYS A 81 9.08 -7.81 18.20
CA LYS A 81 8.85 -7.22 19.54
C LYS A 81 10.09 -7.27 20.44
N ASN A 82 11.09 -8.10 20.11
CA ASN A 82 12.35 -8.22 20.84
C ASN A 82 13.43 -7.29 20.24
N ASP A 83 14.69 -7.42 20.68
CA ASP A 83 15.81 -6.62 20.15
C ASP A 83 16.11 -6.92 18.68
N TRP A 84 16.07 -5.88 17.83
CA TRP A 84 16.32 -5.96 16.39
C TRP A 84 17.77 -6.30 16.02
N LYS A 85 18.69 -6.28 16.99
CA LYS A 85 20.05 -6.81 16.79
C LYS A 85 20.06 -8.33 16.60
N GLN A 86 19.05 -9.04 17.09
CA GLN A 86 18.91 -10.49 16.96
C GLN A 86 18.31 -10.91 15.61
N LEU A 87 17.73 -9.97 14.86
CA LEU A 87 17.15 -10.22 13.54
C LEU A 87 18.23 -10.23 12.46
N THR A 88 18.21 -11.27 11.62
CA THR A 88 19.05 -11.36 10.42
C THR A 88 18.65 -10.32 9.37
N LEU A 89 19.55 -10.01 8.44
CA LEU A 89 19.27 -9.06 7.34
C LEU A 89 18.11 -9.53 6.46
N GLU A 90 17.99 -10.84 6.25
CA GLU A 90 16.92 -11.43 5.44
C GLU A 90 15.55 -11.33 6.13
N GLU A 91 15.49 -11.60 7.44
CA GLU A 91 14.27 -11.42 8.22
C GLU A 91 13.81 -9.96 8.20
N LYS A 92 14.75 -9.01 8.30
CA LYS A 92 14.45 -7.57 8.15
C LYS A 92 13.88 -7.27 6.77
N LYS A 93 14.50 -7.76 5.69
CA LYS A 93 13.99 -7.57 4.33
C LYS A 93 12.59 -8.14 4.15
N LYS A 94 12.28 -9.29 4.75
CA LYS A 94 10.94 -9.90 4.71
C LYS A 94 9.88 -9.06 5.42
N LEU A 95 10.22 -8.20 6.38
CA LEU A 95 9.25 -7.32 7.04
C LEU A 95 8.79 -6.16 6.15
N PHE A 96 9.58 -5.81 5.13
CA PHE A 96 9.30 -4.76 4.15
C PHE A 96 8.75 -5.33 2.84
N ALA A 97 8.21 -4.45 2.00
CA ALA A 97 7.75 -4.81 0.66
C ALA A 97 8.94 -5.34 -0.19
N PRO A 98 8.70 -6.31 -1.10
CA PRO A 98 9.74 -6.81 -1.96
C PRO A 98 10.25 -5.69 -2.88
N LEU A 99 11.54 -5.75 -3.20
CA LEU A 99 12.13 -4.86 -4.18
C LEU A 99 11.49 -5.10 -5.56
N PRO A 100 11.40 -4.07 -6.42
CA PRO A 100 10.88 -4.23 -7.76
C PRO A 100 11.74 -5.22 -8.56
N LYS A 101 11.14 -5.86 -9.56
CA LYS A 101 11.84 -6.85 -10.42
C LYS A 101 13.11 -6.31 -11.07
N SER A 102 13.17 -5.00 -11.35
CA SER A 102 14.36 -4.35 -11.92
C SER A 102 15.57 -4.34 -10.98
N MET A 103 15.35 -4.56 -9.68
CA MET A 103 16.39 -4.56 -8.66
C MET A 103 16.91 -5.98 -8.35
N THR A 104 16.34 -7.02 -8.94
CA THR A 104 16.90 -8.38 -8.85
C THR A 104 18.23 -8.45 -9.62
N PRO A 105 19.13 -9.40 -9.31
CA PRO A 105 20.38 -9.56 -10.05
C PRO A 105 20.17 -9.74 -11.56
N GLU A 106 19.16 -10.53 -11.93
CA GLU A 106 18.76 -10.77 -13.32
C GLU A 106 18.22 -9.51 -13.98
N GLY A 107 17.26 -8.82 -13.35
CA GLY A 107 16.68 -7.59 -13.91
C GLY A 107 17.71 -6.47 -14.07
N LYS A 108 18.70 -6.41 -13.17
CA LYS A 108 19.85 -5.50 -13.32
C LYS A 108 20.74 -5.88 -14.49
N GLN A 109 20.96 -7.18 -14.71
CA GLN A 109 21.77 -7.66 -15.83
C GLN A 109 21.07 -7.39 -17.16
N GLU A 110 19.78 -7.70 -17.27
CA GLU A 110 18.96 -7.35 -18.44
C GLU A 110 19.00 -5.84 -18.72
N THR A 111 18.80 -5.01 -17.69
CA THR A 111 18.85 -3.56 -17.86
C THR A 111 20.22 -3.09 -18.37
N ARG A 112 21.32 -3.66 -17.85
CA ARG A 112 22.68 -3.37 -18.32
C ARG A 112 22.89 -3.80 -19.77
N ASP A 113 22.42 -4.99 -20.12
CA ASP A 113 22.56 -5.53 -21.48
C ASP A 113 21.78 -4.66 -22.47
N MET A 114 20.58 -4.20 -22.08
CA MET A 114 19.80 -3.23 -22.87
C MET A 114 20.53 -1.89 -22.98
N GLU A 115 21.13 -1.37 -21.91
CA GLU A 115 21.91 -0.13 -21.95
C GLU A 115 23.13 -0.24 -22.87
N ILE A 116 23.80 -1.39 -22.88
CA ILE A 116 24.93 -1.70 -23.79
C ILE A 116 24.43 -1.78 -25.23
N LEU A 117 23.30 -2.45 -25.46
CA LEU A 117 22.66 -2.60 -26.78
C LEU A 117 22.29 -1.23 -27.38
N TYR A 118 21.64 -0.37 -26.60
CA TYR A 118 21.27 0.99 -27.01
C TYR A 118 22.44 1.97 -26.98
N LYS A 119 23.66 1.52 -26.63
CA LYS A 119 24.87 2.33 -26.57
C LYS A 119 24.69 3.57 -25.69
N SER A 120 24.11 3.39 -24.51
CA SER A 120 23.90 4.47 -23.55
C SER A 120 25.25 5.06 -23.10
N ASN A 121 25.42 6.37 -23.29
CA ASN A 121 26.64 7.14 -22.99
C ASN A 121 27.92 6.50 -23.58
N PRO A 122 28.07 6.45 -24.92
CA PRO A 122 29.09 5.64 -25.59
C PRO A 122 30.50 6.25 -25.60
N ILE A 123 30.67 7.51 -25.22
CA ILE A 123 31.99 8.18 -25.24
C ILE A 123 32.70 8.01 -23.89
N PHE A 124 32.03 8.38 -22.79
CA PHE A 124 32.62 8.37 -21.44
C PHE A 124 31.89 7.46 -20.44
N GLY A 125 30.73 6.93 -20.81
CA GLY A 125 29.84 6.21 -19.90
C GLY A 125 29.98 4.70 -19.99
N LEU A 126 28.87 4.01 -19.72
CA LEU A 126 28.81 2.56 -19.57
C LEU A 126 29.19 1.83 -20.87
N ALA A 127 28.52 2.18 -21.98
CA ALA A 127 28.73 1.53 -23.27
C ALA A 127 30.15 1.70 -23.83
N SER A 128 30.86 2.78 -23.46
CA SER A 128 32.26 3.02 -23.86
C SER A 128 33.21 1.92 -23.37
N LYS A 129 32.90 1.36 -22.19
CA LYS A 129 33.71 0.36 -21.49
C LYS A 129 33.46 -1.07 -21.97
N PHE A 130 32.51 -1.28 -22.88
CA PHE A 130 32.21 -2.60 -23.42
C PHE A 130 32.93 -2.82 -24.76
N ASP A 131 33.57 -3.98 -24.92
CA ASP A 131 34.19 -4.44 -26.16
C ASP A 131 33.14 -5.23 -26.96
N TYR A 132 32.56 -4.58 -27.97
CA TYR A 132 31.51 -5.16 -28.81
C TYR A 132 32.02 -6.25 -29.76
N GLU A 133 33.33 -6.32 -30.04
CA GLU A 133 33.88 -7.36 -30.91
C GLU A 133 34.10 -8.66 -30.13
N LYS A 134 34.50 -8.56 -28.86
CA LYS A 134 34.72 -9.72 -27.98
C LYS A 134 33.48 -10.11 -27.18
N GLY A 135 32.50 -9.22 -27.05
CA GLY A 135 31.30 -9.44 -26.25
C GLY A 135 31.57 -9.42 -24.73
N ASP A 136 32.61 -8.71 -24.30
CA ASP A 136 32.99 -8.59 -22.88
C ASP A 136 33.44 -7.16 -22.55
N TRP A 137 33.65 -6.86 -21.27
CA TRP A 137 34.15 -5.57 -20.82
C TRP A 137 35.63 -5.36 -21.22
N LYS A 138 35.97 -4.13 -21.60
CA LYS A 138 37.35 -3.71 -21.94
C LYS A 138 38.27 -3.68 -20.73
#